data_AF-A0A0B3Y617-F1
#
_entry.id   AF-A0A0B3Y617-F1
#
_cell.length_a   1.000
_cell.length_b   1.000
_cell.length_c   1.000
_cell.angle_alpha   90.00
_cell.angle_beta   90.00
_cell.angle_gamma   90.00
#
_symmetry.space_group_name_H-M   'P 1'
#
loop_
_entity.id
_entity.type
_entity.pdbx_description
1 polymer ?
#
loop_
_entity_poly.entity_id
_entity_poly.type
_entity_poly.pdbx_seq_one_letter_code
_entity_poly.pdbx_strand_id
1 'polypeptide(L)' 'MGMVPLKESLFDELNDYVIRQQIQYDDCDIYVESKIANGDIAVPRVVNKLLKYIDCKLTFAFAK' A
#
# COMPACT_ATOMS: atom_id res chain seq x y z
N MET A 1 -14.43 -1.13 -9.04
CA MET A 1 -13.11 -1.00 -8.37
C MET A 1 -13.38 -0.78 -6.88
N GLY A 2 -12.74 -1.57 -6.02
CA GLY A 2 -12.90 -1.48 -4.56
C GLY A 2 -11.64 -0.89 -3.92
N MET A 3 -11.81 -0.22 -2.78
CA MET A 3 -10.70 0.24 -1.95
C MET A 3 -10.62 -0.67 -0.74
N VAL A 4 -9.44 -1.22 -0.45
CA VAL A 4 -9.19 -2.00 0.76
C VAL A 4 -8.41 -1.14 1.74
N PRO A 5 -8.92 -0.91 2.96
CA PRO A 5 -8.19 -0.13 3.95
C PRO A 5 -6.96 -0.90 4.43
N LEU A 6 -5.79 -0.24 4.44
CA LEU A 6 -4.54 -0.80 4.95
C LEU A 6 -4.55 -0.81 6.49
N LYS A 7 -5.18 -1.83 7.08
CA LYS A 7 -5.23 -2.09 8.53
C LYS A 7 -4.42 -3.33 8.87
N GLU A 8 -3.73 -3.33 10.02
CA GLU A 8 -2.89 -4.46 10.47
C GLU A 8 -3.67 -5.78 10.50
N SER A 9 -4.94 -5.73 10.89
CA SER A 9 -5.84 -6.90 10.91
C SER A 9 -6.15 -7.51 9.54
N LEU A 10 -5.86 -6.79 8.43
CA LEU A 10 -6.14 -7.23 7.07
C LEU A 10 -4.87 -7.61 6.30
N PHE A 11 -3.69 -7.47 6.92
CA PHE A 11 -2.41 -7.64 6.24
C PHE A 11 -2.16 -9.08 5.81
N ASP A 12 -2.51 -10.05 6.66
CA ASP A 12 -2.34 -11.46 6.32
C ASP A 12 -3.21 -11.85 5.12
N GLU A 13 -4.47 -11.39 5.10
CA GLU A 13 -5.39 -11.64 3.98
C GLU A 13 -4.94 -10.95 2.69
N LEU A 14 -4.45 -9.71 2.78
CA LEU A 14 -3.90 -8.98 1.64
C LEU A 14 -2.67 -9.67 1.07
N ASN A 15 -1.75 -10.10 1.93
CA ASN A 15 -0.56 -10.84 1.53
C ASN A 15 -0.95 -12.16 0.85
N ASP A 16 -1.84 -12.93 1.46
CA ASP A 16 -2.35 -14.18 0.90
C ASP A 16 -2.99 -13.97 -0.46
N TYR A 17 -3.78 -12.90 -0.63
CA TYR A 17 -4.40 -12.57 -1.90
C TYR A 17 -3.35 -12.27 -2.99
N VAL A 18 -2.40 -11.36 -2.70
CA VAL A 18 -1.35 -10.97 -3.65
C VAL A 18 -0.50 -12.18 -4.06
N ILE A 19 -0.09 -13.01 -3.09
CA ILE A 19 0.73 -14.20 -3.33
C ILE A 19 -0.03 -15.24 -4.14
N ARG A 20 -1.29 -15.55 -3.77
CA ARG A 20 -2.09 -16.58 -4.45
C ARG A 20 -2.46 -16.18 -5.88
N GLN A 21 -2.71 -14.90 -6.12
CA GLN A 21 -3.06 -14.39 -7.45
C GLN A 21 -1.82 -14.16 -8.33
N GLN A 22 -0.60 -14.30 -7.78
CA GLN A 22 0.66 -14.03 -8.49
C GLN A 22 0.66 -12.65 -9.17
N ILE A 23 0.13 -11.66 -8.48
CA ILE A 23 0.01 -10.30 -9.02
C ILE A 23 1.42 -9.80 -9.34
N GLN A 24 1.62 -9.42 -10.60
CA GLN A 24 2.91 -8.89 -11.04
C GLN A 24 3.09 -7.46 -10.52
N TYR A 25 4.34 -7.03 -10.39
CA TYR A 25 4.70 -5.69 -9.95
C TYR A 25 3.96 -4.59 -10.75
N ASP A 26 3.88 -4.74 -12.07
CA ASP A 26 3.26 -3.77 -12.98
C ASP A 26 1.72 -3.80 -12.94
N ASP A 27 1.13 -4.88 -12.42
CA ASP A 27 -0.33 -5.05 -12.30
C ASP A 27 -0.87 -4.57 -10.94
N CYS A 28 -0.01 -3.99 -10.09
CA CYS A 28 -0.34 -3.53 -8.75
C CYS A 28 0.21 -2.13 -8.46
N ASP A 29 -0.63 -1.24 -7.96
CA ASP A 29 -0.23 0.10 -7.52
C ASP A 29 -0.78 0.40 -6.12
N ILE A 30 0.12 0.79 -5.22
CA ILE A 30 -0.20 1.24 -3.87
C ILE A 30 -0.07 2.76 -3.83
N TYR A 31 -1.22 3.43 -3.75
CA TYR A 31 -1.30 4.88 -3.67
C TYR A 31 -1.24 5.36 -2.21
N VAL A 32 -0.27 6.21 -1.92
CA VAL A 32 -0.08 6.85 -0.61
C VAL A 32 -0.31 8.35 -0.74
N GLU A 33 -1.35 8.84 -0.08
CA GLU A 33 -1.71 10.26 -0.09
C GLU A 33 -1.48 10.89 1.29
N SER A 34 -0.73 11.99 1.31
CA SER A 34 -0.63 12.85 2.48
C SER A 34 -1.73 13.90 2.47
N LYS A 35 -2.50 14.00 3.56
CA LYS A 35 -3.48 15.07 3.76
C LYS A 35 -2.85 16.46 3.93
N ILE A 36 -1.55 16.52 4.21
CA ILE A 36 -0.81 17.75 4.43
C ILE A 36 0.07 17.98 3.21
N ALA A 37 -0.11 19.11 2.52
CA ALA A 37 0.57 19.44 1.28
C ALA A 37 2.02 19.95 1.45
N ASN A 38 2.57 19.91 2.67
CA ASN A 38 3.91 20.41 3.00
C ASN A 38 4.67 19.42 3.89
N GLY A 39 5.91 19.12 3.51
CA GLY A 39 6.83 18.28 4.29
C GLY A 39 7.02 16.86 3.73
N ASP A 40 7.68 16.02 4.51
CA ASP A 40 7.99 14.64 4.12
C ASP A 40 6.76 13.73 4.24
N ILE A 41 6.52 12.90 3.23
CA ILE A 41 5.49 11.86 3.28
C ILE A 41 6.07 10.64 4.02
N ALA A 42 5.66 10.46 5.27
CA ALA A 42 6.05 9.30 6.07
C ALA A 42 4.96 8.23 6.03
N VAL A 43 5.33 7.01 5.63
CA VAL A 43 4.46 5.84 5.72
C VAL A 43 4.44 5.33 7.17
N PRO A 44 3.26 5.12 7.78
CA PRO A 44 3.16 4.55 9.12
C PRO A 44 3.91 3.22 9.24
N ARG A 45 4.61 3.00 10.36
CA ARG A 45 5.43 1.79 10.59
C ARG A 45 4.68 0.49 10.30
N VAL A 46 3.39 0.45 10.62
CA VAL A 46 2.52 -0.70 10.36
C VAL A 46 2.39 -0.99 8.87
N VAL A 47 2.08 0.00 8.05
CA VAL A 47 2.02 -0.13 6.58
C VAL A 47 3.39 -0.51 6.01
N ASN A 48 4.47 0.04 6.55
CA ASN A 48 5.83 -0.32 6.13
C ASN A 48 6.19 -1.79 6.41
N LYS A 49 5.56 -2.46 7.39
CA LYS A 49 5.73 -3.91 7.57
C LYS A 49 5.08 -4.68 6.43
N LEU A 50 3.89 -4.28 5.99
CA LEU A 50 3.18 -4.91 4.88
C LEU A 50 3.97 -4.78 3.58
N LEU A 51 4.47 -3.57 3.28
CA LEU A 51 5.24 -3.29 2.06
C LEU A 51 6.52 -4.14 1.90
N LYS A 52 7.00 -4.80 2.97
CA LYS A 52 8.12 -5.75 2.86
C LYS A 52 7.75 -7.07 2.20
N TYR A 53 6.47 -7.42 2.20
CA TYR A 53 5.95 -8.69 1.69
C TYR A 53 5.16 -8.53 0.38
N ILE A 54 4.82 -7.29 0.02
CA ILE A 54 4.09 -6.96 -1.20
C ILE A 54 5.02 -6.22 -2.16
N ASP A 55 5.28 -6.82 -3.31
CA ASP A 55 6.09 -6.23 -4.38
C ASP A 55 5.19 -5.55 -5.43
N CYS A 56 4.82 -4.30 -5.15
CA CYS A 56 3.96 -3.48 -6.01
C CYS A 56 4.58 -2.11 -6.24
N LYS A 57 4.15 -1.43 -7.31
CA LYS A 57 4.48 -0.01 -7.50
C LYS A 57 3.94 0.82 -6.34
N LEU A 58 4.73 1.80 -5.90
CA LEU A 58 4.34 2.78 -4.89
C LEU A 58 4.22 4.16 -5.52
N THR A 59 3.04 4.76 -5.40
CA THR A 59 2.77 6.11 -5.91
C THR A 59 2.48 7.04 -4.75
N PHE A 60 3.28 8.09 -4.60
CA PHE A 60 3.14 9.08 -3.53
C PHE A 60 2.54 10.37 -4.07
N ALA A 61 1.61 10.95 -3.32
CA ALA A 61 1.00 12.23 -3.66
C ALA A 61 0.65 13.06 -2.42
N PHE A 62 0.56 14.36 -2.63
CA PHE A 62 -0.07 15.28 -1.69
C PHE A 62 -1.54 15.44 -2.08
N ALA A 63 -2.42 15.42 -1.08
CA ALA A 63 -3.82 15.76 -1.27
C ALA A 63 -3.92 17.17 -1.86
N LYS A 64 -4.76 17.32 -2.88
CA LYS A 64 -5.06 18.61 -3.51
C LYS A 64 -5.89 19.52 -2.60
#